data_AF-A0A061N3C7-F1
#
_entry.id   AF-A0A061N3C7-F1
#
_cell.length_a   1.000
_cell.length_b   1.000
_cell.length_c   1.000
_cell.angle_alpha   90.00
_cell.angle_beta   90.00
_cell.angle_gamma   90.00
#
_symmetry.space_group_name_H-M   'P 1'
#
loop_
_entity.id
_entity.type
_entity.pdbx_description
1 polymer ?
#
loop_
_entity_poly.entity_id
_entity_poly.type
_entity_poly.pdbx_seq_one_letter_code
_entity_poly.pdbx_strand_id
1 'polypeptide(L)'
;MIVTRSQGDVEPDPLMRVLHQKGIDAVHIPLVQQRAIHVDVTSIELERYDWIIFTSANAVKYFHDHYKATHFPSSVKVATVGKKTADVAKHYDYPVLINPEQRFTAESLYEELEPRVKKGDRVLIPNSKQSRDLLETKLTGLGARVDVHAFYETIPSTNLTRDQLSMLNNPIYPWCLRVRVR
;
A
#
# COMPACT_ATOMS: atom_id res chain seq x y z
N MET A 1 26.45 0.52 0.22
CA MET A 1 25.24 0.03 0.92
C MET A 1 24.27 -0.56 -0.10
N ILE A 2 23.60 -1.68 0.20
CA ILE A 2 22.60 -2.26 -0.72
C ILE A 2 21.19 -1.96 -0.22
N VAL A 3 20.38 -1.38 -1.09
CA VAL A 3 18.96 -1.10 -0.89
C VAL A 3 18.15 -2.16 -1.64
N THR A 4 17.25 -2.88 -0.95
CA THR A 4 16.56 -4.07 -1.52
C THR A 4 15.06 -3.93 -1.76
N ARG A 5 14.51 -2.73 -1.51
CA ARG A 5 13.08 -2.43 -1.69
C ARG A 5 12.65 -2.57 -3.15
N SER A 6 11.36 -2.81 -3.38
CA SER A 6 10.79 -2.81 -4.73
C SER A 6 11.03 -1.49 -5.44
N GLN A 7 11.19 -1.57 -6.76
CA GLN A 7 11.17 -0.41 -7.63
C GLN A 7 9.79 0.27 -7.55
N GLY A 8 9.76 1.58 -7.36
CA GLY A 8 8.55 2.38 -7.49
C GLY A 8 8.45 3.00 -8.88
N ASP A 9 7.44 3.85 -9.09
CA ASP A 9 7.19 4.47 -10.41
C ASP A 9 8.15 5.64 -10.74
N VAL A 10 9.08 5.96 -9.86
CA VAL A 10 10.04 7.07 -10.02
C VAL A 10 11.45 6.50 -10.05
N GLU A 11 12.19 6.85 -11.10
CA GLU A 11 13.58 6.43 -11.29
C GLU A 11 14.52 7.65 -11.34
N PRO A 12 15.64 7.66 -10.57
CA PRO A 12 16.00 6.69 -9.54
C PRO A 12 15.09 6.78 -8.30
N ASP A 13 14.98 5.68 -7.53
CA ASP A 13 14.15 5.62 -6.31
C ASP A 13 14.47 6.81 -5.39
N PRO A 14 13.47 7.52 -4.82
CA PRO A 14 13.70 8.71 -4.00
C PRO A 14 14.68 8.50 -2.84
N LEU A 15 14.73 7.30 -2.25
CA LEU A 15 15.70 6.96 -1.21
C LEU A 15 17.13 7.01 -1.78
N MET A 16 17.35 6.49 -2.98
CA MET A 16 18.66 6.50 -3.64
C MET A 16 19.15 7.93 -3.84
N ARG A 17 18.27 8.83 -4.28
CA ARG A 17 18.60 10.26 -4.41
C ARG A 17 19.08 10.86 -3.09
N VAL A 18 18.37 10.60 -1.99
CA VAL A 18 18.73 11.10 -0.66
C VAL A 18 20.07 10.52 -0.19
N LEU A 19 20.32 9.23 -0.43
CA LEU A 19 21.55 8.56 -0.04
C LEU A 19 22.76 9.13 -0.79
N HIS A 20 22.65 9.29 -2.11
CA HIS A 20 23.71 9.89 -2.92
C HIS A 20 23.98 11.35 -2.54
N GLN A 21 22.93 12.14 -2.25
CA GLN A 21 23.08 13.51 -1.73
C GLN A 21 23.80 13.59 -0.38
N LYS A 22 23.73 12.53 0.41
CA LYS A 22 24.47 12.39 1.68
C LYS A 22 25.86 11.80 1.50
N GLY A 23 26.32 11.58 0.26
CA GLY A 23 27.61 10.97 -0.05
C GLY A 23 27.69 9.48 0.26
N ILE A 24 26.55 8.82 0.46
CA ILE A 24 26.49 7.39 0.73
C ILE A 24 26.53 6.66 -0.61
N ASP A 25 27.58 5.87 -0.82
CA ASP A 25 27.65 4.96 -1.97
C ASP A 25 26.63 3.84 -1.79
N ALA A 26 25.48 4.00 -2.45
CA ALA A 26 24.34 3.10 -2.38
C ALA A 26 24.03 2.52 -3.76
N VAL A 27 23.73 1.23 -3.77
CA VAL A 27 23.29 0.48 -4.95
C VAL A 27 21.89 -0.06 -4.70
N HIS A 28 20.99 0.13 -5.66
CA HIS A 28 19.64 -0.39 -5.59
C HIS A 28 19.57 -1.74 -6.30
N ILE A 29 19.21 -2.78 -5.54
CA ILE A 29 18.99 -4.14 -6.07
C ILE A 29 17.61 -4.59 -5.58
N PRO A 30 16.52 -4.31 -6.33
CA PRO A 30 15.17 -4.70 -5.94
C PRO A 30 15.08 -6.22 -5.81
N LEU A 31 14.89 -6.72 -4.59
CA LEU A 31 14.73 -8.17 -4.34
C LEU A 31 13.26 -8.59 -4.31
N VAL A 32 12.36 -7.62 -4.34
CA VAL A 32 10.91 -7.82 -4.34
C VAL A 32 10.27 -6.92 -5.39
N GLN A 33 9.16 -7.37 -5.93
CA GLN A 33 8.32 -6.63 -6.87
C GLN A 33 6.85 -6.78 -6.48
N GLN A 34 6.03 -5.83 -6.91
CA GLN A 34 4.59 -5.87 -6.69
C GLN A 34 3.92 -6.41 -7.94
N ARG A 35 2.97 -7.33 -7.76
CA ARG A 35 2.18 -7.93 -8.84
C ARG A 35 0.71 -7.73 -8.56
N ALA A 36 -0.04 -7.28 -9.56
CA ALA A 36 -1.48 -7.19 -9.48
C ALA A 36 -2.11 -8.58 -9.31
N ILE A 37 -3.12 -8.68 -8.45
CA ILE A 37 -4.00 -9.84 -8.34
C ILE A 37 -5.30 -9.48 -9.05
N HIS A 38 -5.75 -10.36 -9.93
CA HIS A 38 -7.07 -10.20 -10.53
C HIS A 38 -8.14 -10.60 -9.51
N VAL A 39 -8.95 -9.63 -9.11
CA VAL A 39 -10.16 -9.82 -8.30
C VAL A 39 -11.37 -9.91 -9.24
N ASP A 40 -12.32 -10.78 -8.93
CA ASP A 40 -13.58 -10.80 -9.69
C ASP A 40 -14.48 -9.64 -9.24
N VAL A 41 -14.47 -8.55 -10.03
CA VAL A 41 -15.24 -7.32 -9.76
C VAL A 41 -16.75 -7.51 -9.81
N THR A 42 -17.25 -8.57 -10.43
CA THR A 42 -18.70 -8.77 -10.60
C THR A 42 -19.42 -8.88 -9.25
N SER A 43 -18.68 -9.22 -8.20
CA SER A 43 -19.17 -9.33 -6.82
C SER A 43 -19.06 -8.03 -6.00
N ILE A 44 -18.29 -7.03 -6.46
CA ILE A 44 -17.97 -5.83 -5.67
C ILE A 44 -18.65 -4.60 -6.30
N GLU A 45 -19.84 -4.29 -5.80
CA GLU A 45 -20.57 -3.06 -6.11
C GLU A 45 -20.09 -1.93 -5.18
N LEU A 46 -19.25 -1.02 -5.67
CA LEU A 46 -18.62 0.03 -4.87
C LEU A 46 -19.65 0.94 -4.17
N GLU A 47 -20.78 1.19 -4.82
CA GLU A 47 -21.89 2.01 -4.34
C GLU A 47 -22.55 1.45 -3.07
N ARG A 48 -22.36 0.15 -2.79
CA ARG A 48 -22.90 -0.49 -1.57
C ARG A 48 -22.03 -0.26 -0.35
N TYR A 49 -20.81 0.24 -0.51
CA TYR A 49 -19.92 0.49 0.61
C TYR A 49 -20.13 1.89 1.17
N ASP A 50 -20.10 1.99 2.49
CA ASP A 50 -20.08 3.28 3.18
C ASP A 50 -18.64 3.82 3.24
N TRP A 51 -17.67 2.91 3.30
CA TRP A 51 -16.24 3.23 3.44
C TRP A 51 -15.36 2.40 2.51
N ILE A 52 -14.34 3.04 1.94
CA ILE A 52 -13.18 2.37 1.35
C ILE A 52 -11.92 2.86 2.08
N ILE A 53 -11.13 1.92 2.59
CA ILE A 53 -9.98 2.23 3.45
C ILE A 53 -8.68 1.76 2.77
N PHE A 54 -7.82 2.71 2.43
CA PHE A 54 -6.52 2.44 1.82
C PHE A 54 -5.37 2.55 2.83
N THR A 55 -4.69 1.43 3.05
CA THR A 55 -3.54 1.33 3.96
C THR A 55 -2.19 1.57 3.28
N SER A 56 -2.18 1.77 1.96
CA SER A 56 -0.96 2.07 1.21
C SER A 56 -1.26 2.75 -0.12
N ALA A 57 -0.33 3.55 -0.61
CA ALA A 57 -0.41 4.13 -1.95
C ALA A 57 -0.52 3.07 -3.06
N ASN A 58 0.08 1.89 -2.85
CA ASN A 58 -0.03 0.79 -3.81
C ASN A 58 -1.45 0.21 -3.85
N ALA A 59 -2.10 0.06 -2.69
CA ALA A 59 -3.49 -0.39 -2.64
C ALA A 59 -4.41 0.54 -3.45
N VAL A 60 -4.19 1.86 -3.39
CA VAL A 60 -4.94 2.84 -4.20
C VAL A 60 -4.73 2.58 -5.69
N LYS A 61 -3.47 2.44 -6.14
CA LYS A 61 -3.13 2.26 -7.56
C LYS A 61 -3.70 0.97 -8.12
N TYR A 62 -3.43 -0.15 -7.46
CA TYR A 62 -3.92 -1.45 -7.92
C TYR A 62 -5.44 -1.53 -7.88
N PHE A 63 -6.08 -0.91 -6.89
CA PHE A 63 -7.53 -0.75 -6.87
C PHE A 63 -8.02 0.06 -8.08
N HIS A 64 -7.44 1.24 -8.32
CA HIS A 64 -7.82 2.10 -9.43
C HIS A 64 -7.65 1.40 -10.80
N ASP A 65 -6.48 0.81 -11.03
CA ASP A 65 -6.15 0.09 -12.28
C ASP A 65 -7.09 -1.10 -12.50
N HIS A 66 -7.50 -1.77 -11.42
CA HIS A 66 -8.37 -2.93 -11.48
C HIS A 66 -9.78 -2.57 -11.93
N TYR A 67 -10.39 -1.55 -11.33
CA TYR A 67 -11.73 -1.11 -11.73
C TYR A 67 -11.72 -0.26 -13.01
N LYS A 68 -10.55 0.25 -13.42
CA LYS A 68 -10.43 1.31 -14.44
C LYS A 68 -11.47 2.41 -14.23
N ALA A 69 -11.79 2.68 -12.95
CA ALA A 69 -12.96 3.44 -12.59
C ALA A 69 -12.78 4.86 -13.09
N THR A 70 -13.50 5.21 -14.15
CA THR A 70 -13.60 6.61 -14.61
C THR A 70 -14.40 7.46 -13.64
N HIS A 71 -15.15 6.83 -12.73
CA HIS A 71 -15.91 7.49 -11.70
C HIS A 71 -15.90 6.70 -10.39
N PHE A 72 -15.53 7.36 -9.31
CA PHE A 72 -15.63 6.83 -7.95
C PHE A 72 -16.96 7.27 -7.33
N PRO A 73 -17.75 6.39 -6.70
CA PRO A 73 -19.06 6.77 -6.18
C PRO A 73 -18.95 7.88 -5.12
N SER A 74 -19.70 8.97 -5.29
CA SER A 74 -19.67 10.12 -4.37
C SER A 74 -20.26 9.84 -2.99
N SER A 75 -21.05 8.76 -2.85
CA SER A 75 -21.61 8.32 -1.57
C SER A 75 -20.57 7.64 -0.67
N VAL A 76 -19.48 7.15 -1.25
CA VAL A 76 -18.46 6.36 -0.55
C VAL A 76 -17.46 7.30 0.12
N LYS A 77 -17.19 7.08 1.40
CA LYS A 77 -16.17 7.83 2.15
C LYS A 77 -14.83 7.12 2.03
N VAL A 78 -13.77 7.88 1.76
CA VAL A 78 -12.41 7.31 1.67
C VAL A 78 -11.59 7.66 2.90
N ALA A 79 -10.93 6.66 3.47
CA ALA A 79 -9.96 6.83 4.54
C ALA A 79 -8.59 6.29 4.10
N THR A 80 -7.52 7.01 4.43
CA THR A 80 -6.16 6.63 4.05
C THR A 80 -5.21 6.67 5.23
N VAL A 81 -4.23 5.77 5.30
CA VAL A 81 -3.32 5.67 6.47
C VAL A 81 -2.36 6.85 6.65
N GLY A 82 -2.11 7.64 5.61
CA GLY A 82 -1.16 8.74 5.69
C GLY A 82 -0.98 9.50 4.39
N LYS A 83 -0.26 10.62 4.49
CA LYS A 83 -0.19 11.66 3.46
C LYS A 83 0.10 11.14 2.05
N LYS A 84 1.11 10.27 1.90
CA LYS A 84 1.45 9.70 0.58
C LYS A 84 0.31 8.89 -0.04
N THR A 85 -0.46 8.17 0.78
CA THR A 85 -1.63 7.42 0.32
C THR A 85 -2.77 8.36 -0.06
N ALA A 86 -3.03 9.40 0.75
CA ALA A 86 -4.00 10.44 0.44
C ALA A 86 -3.69 11.17 -0.86
N ASP A 87 -2.42 11.51 -1.09
CA ASP A 87 -1.98 12.23 -2.30
C ASP A 87 -2.28 11.40 -3.57
N VAL A 88 -2.03 10.09 -3.53
CA VAL A 88 -2.34 9.19 -4.64
C VAL A 88 -3.85 9.01 -4.82
N ALA A 89 -4.62 8.88 -3.73
CA ALA A 89 -6.08 8.79 -3.83
C ALA A 89 -6.70 10.06 -4.44
N LYS A 90 -6.21 11.24 -4.02
CA LYS A 90 -6.63 12.53 -4.59
C LYS A 90 -6.22 12.70 -6.05
N HIS A 91 -5.08 12.15 -6.46
CA HIS A 91 -4.66 12.15 -7.86
C HIS A 91 -5.66 11.41 -8.78
N TYR A 92 -6.38 10.41 -8.24
CA TYR A 92 -7.45 9.70 -8.93
C TYR A 92 -8.85 10.25 -8.61
N ASP A 93 -8.94 11.46 -8.08
CA ASP A 93 -10.20 12.14 -7.71
C ASP A 93 -11.04 11.39 -6.65
N TYR A 94 -10.42 10.57 -5.80
CA TYR A 94 -11.12 9.90 -4.71
C TYR A 94 -11.40 10.86 -3.53
N PRO A 95 -12.61 10.85 -2.95
CA PRO A 95 -13.02 11.78 -1.90
C PRO A 95 -12.44 11.37 -0.53
N VAL A 96 -11.15 11.65 -0.30
CA VAL A 96 -10.46 11.36 0.96
C VAL A 96 -11.02 12.22 2.10
N LEU A 97 -11.77 11.59 3.01
CA LEU A 97 -12.37 12.20 4.18
C LEU A 97 -11.48 12.10 5.42
N ILE A 98 -10.78 10.97 5.59
CA ILE A 98 -9.91 10.70 6.75
C ILE A 98 -8.49 10.46 6.28
N ASN A 99 -7.55 11.18 6.88
CA ASN A 99 -6.12 10.95 6.70
C ASN A 99 -5.36 11.41 7.95
N PRO A 100 -4.77 10.48 8.73
CA PRO A 100 -3.97 10.84 9.89
C PRO A 100 -2.80 11.76 9.53
N GLU A 101 -2.60 12.79 10.35
CA GLU A 101 -1.57 13.82 10.09
C GLU A 101 -0.20 13.46 10.68
N GLN A 102 -0.17 12.67 11.76
CA GLN A 102 1.05 12.47 12.56
C GLN A 102 1.57 11.03 12.50
N ARG A 103 0.73 10.07 12.93
CA ARG A 103 1.09 8.65 12.94
C ARG A 103 0.50 8.01 11.69
N PHE A 104 1.34 7.43 10.84
CA PHE A 104 0.92 6.76 9.61
C PHE A 104 0.86 5.24 9.81
N THR A 105 0.09 4.78 10.80
CA THR A 105 -0.07 3.37 11.13
C THR A 105 -1.53 2.95 11.08
N ALA A 106 -1.78 1.63 11.04
CA ALA A 106 -3.13 1.11 11.04
C ALA A 106 -3.88 1.44 12.35
N GLU A 107 -3.15 1.53 13.46
CA GLU A 107 -3.70 1.89 14.78
C GLU A 107 -4.18 3.34 14.81
N SER A 108 -3.39 4.30 14.32
CA SER A 108 -3.81 5.70 14.28
C SER A 108 -4.95 5.93 13.30
N LEU A 109 -4.95 5.22 12.17
CA LEU A 109 -6.09 5.25 11.25
C LEU A 109 -7.37 4.72 11.93
N TYR A 110 -7.25 3.65 12.73
CA TYR A 110 -8.38 3.13 13.51
C TYR A 110 -8.92 4.14 14.52
N GLU A 111 -8.05 4.83 15.28
CA GLU A 111 -8.46 5.84 16.26
C GLU A 111 -9.32 6.94 15.62
N GLU A 112 -9.06 7.29 14.36
CA GLU A 112 -9.89 8.24 13.62
C GLU A 112 -11.17 7.61 13.04
N LEU A 113 -11.14 6.33 12.68
CA LEU A 113 -12.32 5.63 12.16
C LEU A 113 -13.32 5.27 13.26
N GLU A 114 -12.86 4.92 14.46
CA GLU A 114 -13.67 4.46 15.58
C GLU A 114 -14.89 5.36 15.90
N PRO A 115 -14.75 6.70 16.01
CA PRO A 115 -15.91 7.56 16.27
C PRO A 115 -16.83 7.79 15.05
N ARG A 116 -16.47 7.30 13.86
CA ARG A 116 -17.13 7.64 12.58
C ARG A 116 -17.77 6.44 11.90
N VAL A 117 -17.18 5.25 12.03
CA VAL A 117 -17.72 3.99 11.52
C VAL A 117 -18.83 3.53 12.45
N LYS A 118 -19.99 3.22 11.89
CA LYS A 118 -21.18 2.81 12.64
C LYS A 118 -21.41 1.30 12.51
N LYS A 119 -22.13 0.75 13.48
CA LYS A 119 -22.65 -0.61 13.40
C LYS A 119 -23.48 -0.78 12.12
N GLY A 120 -23.16 -1.79 11.32
CA GLY A 120 -23.83 -2.08 10.06
C GLY A 120 -23.21 -1.43 8.82
N ASP A 121 -22.30 -0.46 8.99
CA ASP A 121 -21.56 0.13 7.86
C ASP A 121 -20.84 -0.98 7.08
N ARG A 122 -20.85 -0.87 5.76
CA ARG A 122 -20.07 -1.74 4.87
C ARG A 122 -18.74 -1.08 4.55
N VAL A 123 -17.66 -1.80 4.82
CA VAL A 123 -16.29 -1.30 4.69
C VAL A 123 -15.53 -2.22 3.74
N LEU A 124 -14.97 -1.65 2.68
CA LEU A 124 -14.03 -2.35 1.80
C LEU A 124 -12.60 -1.93 2.16
N ILE A 125 -11.71 -2.90 2.31
CA ILE A 125 -10.27 -2.68 2.53
C ILE A 125 -9.49 -3.31 1.38
N PRO A 126 -9.14 -2.53 0.34
CA PRO A 126 -8.19 -2.96 -0.69
C PRO A 126 -6.80 -3.09 -0.07
N ASN A 127 -6.16 -4.26 -0.23
CA ASN A 127 -4.86 -4.50 0.40
C ASN A 127 -3.92 -5.41 -0.41
N SER A 128 -2.72 -5.63 0.14
CA SER A 128 -1.81 -6.67 -0.33
C SER A 128 -2.21 -8.03 0.23
N LYS A 129 -1.91 -9.12 -0.49
CA LYS A 129 -2.06 -10.50 0.03
C LYS A 129 -1.33 -10.75 1.36
N GLN A 130 -0.24 -10.04 1.64
CA GLN A 130 0.58 -10.18 2.85
C GLN A 130 0.18 -9.19 3.98
N SER A 131 -0.97 -8.53 3.88
CA SER A 131 -1.35 -7.52 4.86
C SER A 131 -1.80 -8.13 6.19
N ARG A 132 -1.78 -7.32 7.25
CA ARG A 132 -2.26 -7.71 8.58
C ARG A 132 -3.72 -7.32 8.78
N ASP A 133 -4.41 -8.08 9.62
CA ASP A 133 -5.87 -8.04 9.78
C ASP A 133 -6.35 -7.04 10.86
N LEU A 134 -5.49 -6.10 11.31
CA LEU A 134 -5.80 -5.21 12.44
C LEU A 134 -7.09 -4.41 12.21
N LEU A 135 -7.20 -3.73 11.07
CA LEU A 135 -8.36 -2.89 10.77
C LEU A 135 -9.62 -3.73 10.58
N GLU A 136 -9.50 -4.88 9.93
CA GLU A 136 -10.61 -5.82 9.77
C GLU A 136 -11.15 -6.27 11.13
N THR A 137 -10.26 -6.74 12.01
CA THR A 137 -10.63 -7.22 13.34
C THR A 137 -11.29 -6.12 14.15
N LYS A 138 -10.70 -4.93 14.20
CA LYS A 138 -11.21 -3.84 15.02
C LYS A 138 -12.53 -3.25 14.50
N LEU A 139 -12.65 -3.02 13.19
CA LEU A 139 -13.87 -2.46 12.60
C LEU A 139 -15.03 -3.48 12.65
N THR A 140 -14.74 -4.77 12.47
CA THR A 140 -15.72 -5.84 12.72
C THR A 140 -16.16 -5.85 14.18
N GLY A 141 -15.24 -5.59 15.12
CA GLY A 141 -15.54 -5.42 16.54
C GLY A 141 -16.51 -4.26 16.86
N LEU A 142 -16.55 -3.22 16.02
CA LEU A 142 -17.54 -2.14 16.08
C LEU A 142 -18.91 -2.54 15.47
N GLY A 143 -19.01 -3.74 14.91
CA GLY A 143 -20.19 -4.25 14.24
C GLY A 143 -20.34 -3.79 12.79
N ALA A 144 -19.28 -3.29 12.17
CA ALA A 144 -19.24 -3.05 10.73
C ALA A 144 -19.11 -4.39 9.97
N ARG A 145 -19.53 -4.41 8.71
CA ARG A 145 -19.30 -5.52 7.77
C ARG A 145 -18.06 -5.18 6.96
N VAL A 146 -16.97 -5.91 7.17
CA VAL A 146 -15.68 -5.60 6.55
C VAL A 146 -15.36 -6.65 5.50
N ASP A 147 -15.15 -6.20 4.27
CA ASP A 147 -14.67 -7.01 3.15
C ASP A 147 -13.21 -6.63 2.87
N VAL A 148 -12.31 -7.61 2.93
CA VAL A 148 -10.89 -7.43 2.63
C VAL A 148 -10.56 -8.15 1.32
N HIS A 149 -10.07 -7.40 0.35
CA HIS A 149 -9.70 -7.96 -0.95
C HIS A 149 -8.24 -7.64 -1.27
N ALA A 150 -7.49 -8.69 -1.65
CA ALA A 150 -6.11 -8.56 -2.07
C ALA A 150 -6.06 -8.14 -3.56
N PHE A 151 -5.66 -6.91 -3.83
CA PHE A 151 -5.51 -6.38 -5.19
C PHE A 151 -4.09 -6.53 -5.73
N TYR A 152 -3.14 -6.84 -4.85
CA TYR A 152 -1.76 -7.08 -5.24
C TYR A 152 -1.04 -7.98 -4.24
N GLU A 153 0.13 -8.46 -4.62
CA GLU A 153 1.03 -9.19 -3.75
C GLU A 153 2.46 -8.74 -3.96
N THR A 154 3.25 -8.83 -2.88
CA THR A 154 4.70 -8.72 -2.96
C THR A 154 5.28 -10.10 -3.28
N ILE A 155 6.00 -10.21 -4.40
CA ILE A 155 6.70 -11.43 -4.82
C ILE A 155 8.21 -11.19 -4.92
N PRO A 156 9.05 -12.23 -4.76
CA PRO A 156 10.48 -12.12 -5.02
C PRO A 156 10.77 -11.70 -6.46
N SER A 157 11.80 -10.88 -6.66
CA SER A 157 12.31 -10.55 -7.99
C SER A 157 13.06 -11.75 -8.56
N THR A 158 12.65 -12.22 -9.73
CA THR A 158 13.26 -13.39 -10.40
C THR A 158 14.34 -13.04 -11.42
N ASN A 159 14.47 -11.76 -11.76
CA ASN A 159 15.27 -11.31 -12.90
C ASN A 159 16.54 -10.55 -12.47
N LEU A 160 17.23 -11.02 -11.43
CA LEU A 160 18.49 -10.43 -10.99
C LEU A 160 19.63 -10.82 -11.94
N THR A 161 20.42 -9.83 -12.34
CA THR A 161 21.62 -10.07 -13.15
C THR A 161 22.70 -10.78 -12.33
N ARG A 162 23.64 -11.44 -13.03
CA ARG A 162 24.79 -12.07 -12.40
C ARG A 162 25.63 -11.09 -11.56
N ASP A 163 25.73 -9.85 -12.04
CA ASP A 163 26.44 -8.79 -11.33
C ASP A 163 25.70 -8.36 -10.06
N GLN A 164 24.37 -8.22 -10.11
CA GLN A 164 23.59 -7.94 -8.90
C GLN A 164 23.73 -9.06 -7.85
N LEU A 165 23.74 -10.32 -8.28
CA LEU A 165 23.96 -11.47 -7.40
C LEU A 165 25.38 -11.48 -6.81
N SER A 166 26.40 -11.11 -7.58
CA SER A 166 27.77 -11.01 -7.08
C SER A 166 27.92 -9.89 -6.06
N MET A 167 27.27 -8.75 -6.29
CA MET A 167 27.26 -7.61 -5.37
C MET A 167 26.60 -7.94 -4.02
N LEU A 168 25.52 -8.73 -4.02
CA LEU A 168 24.87 -9.18 -2.78
C LEU A 168 25.78 -10.04 -1.89
N ASN A 169 26.75 -10.72 -2.49
CA ASN A 169 27.75 -11.54 -1.79
C ASN A 169 29.07 -10.79 -1.53
N ASN A 170 29.17 -9.52 -1.91
CA ASN A 170 30.41 -8.76 -1.84
C ASN A 170 30.64 -8.18 -0.42
N PRO A 171 31.76 -8.52 0.26
CA PRO A 171 32.05 -8.04 1.61
C PRO A 171 32.25 -6.51 1.72
N ILE A 172 32.47 -5.80 0.60
CA ILE A 172 32.55 -4.34 0.54
C ILE A 172 31.19 -3.69 0.84
N TYR A 173 30.08 -4.42 0.68
CA TYR A 173 28.74 -3.98 1.06
C TYR A 173 28.22 -4.74 2.29
N PRO A 174 28.79 -4.53 3.48
CA PRO A 174 28.44 -5.31 4.67
C PRO A 174 27.01 -5.04 5.18
N TRP A 175 26.38 -3.95 4.72
CA TRP A 175 25.05 -3.52 5.17
C TRP A 175 24.02 -3.68 4.04
N CYS A 176 23.09 -4.62 4.23
CA CYS A 176 21.94 -4.85 3.37
C CYS A 176 20.67 -4.39 4.10
N LEU A 177 20.04 -3.33 3.62
CA LEU A 177 18.75 -2.87 4.14
C LEU A 177 17.65 -3.77 3.56
N ARG A 178 17.28 -4.81 4.32
CA ARG A 178 16.29 -5.83 3.92
C ARG A 178 14.86 -5.40 4.24
N VAL A 179 13.97 -5.48 3.25
CA VAL A 179 12.53 -5.55 3.49
C VAL A 179 12.17 -7.01 3.76
N ARG A 180 11.76 -7.36 4.98
CA ARG A 180 11.23 -8.71 5.27
C ARG A 180 9.83 -8.82 4.67
N VAL A 181 9.67 -9.65 3.64
CA VAL A 181 8.38 -10.23 3.28
C VAL A 181 8.10 -11.31 4.32
N ARG A 182 7.03 -11.17 5.10
CA ARG A 182 6.54 -12.23 5.99
C ARG A 182 5.47 -13.02 5.27
#